data_AF-A0A940CX92-F1
#
_entry.id   AF-A0A940CX92-F1
#
_cell.length_a   1.000
_cell.length_b   1.000
_cell.length_c   1.000
_cell.angle_alpha   90.00
_cell.angle_beta   90.00
_cell.angle_gamma   90.00
#
_symmetry.space_group_name_H-M   'P 1'
#
loop_
_entity.id
_entity.type
_entity.pdbx_description
1 polymer ?
#
loop_
_entity_poly.entity_id
_entity_poly.type
_entity_poly.pdbx_seq_one_letter_code
_entity_poly.pdbx_strand_id
1 'polypeptide(L)'
;MKKITVLILILICVFSFSLNIPKFVGINDSCFEFDGLKAFFDGLEIPNNVINGLDFEEGAHSLRLLGQYEEFIFKITIDTIPPSNTIFTLKDPDLAIFDDENEVIQVNLDSRTNFFEKSLKKNFQRLDNTPVVACSKDEAGNLGGFVYIKPSVSNITPIDSQTPIGGINNKMILLSSKSPYKAIGKIIIPEQSTLFFEPGVELKTVGTVQIFVKGNLFIPQGSIISGKIDISLQQNGTIYLNSTFINGKISSDSGKLIFIENSKQNNIDIKKTNVVIIKNSTIETISTRFSPLVVIENSTITNMNVSSSRLVIINNSNIKNLSVDGFSNVNAYNLTSYSLNIENLTSIKLVDSGILNASIDKISYLRSKNTLFENLSLSNFSNAKIYKSSIHKLTLFKSKFSKRFSTYIDIQKDNSSIIEDY
;
A
#
# COMPACT_ATOMS: atom_id res chain seq x y z
N MET A 1 -13.97 48.39 -36.51
CA MET A 1 -14.52 47.23 -35.77
C MET A 1 -13.95 45.86 -36.18
N LYS A 2 -13.64 45.58 -37.46
CA LYS A 2 -13.12 44.25 -37.89
C LYS A 2 -11.73 43.84 -37.32
N LYS A 3 -10.84 44.77 -36.98
CA LYS A 3 -9.49 44.43 -36.45
C LYS A 3 -9.50 43.99 -34.97
N ILE A 4 -10.46 44.47 -34.18
CA ILE A 4 -10.58 44.11 -32.75
C ILE A 4 -11.16 42.70 -32.62
N THR A 5 -12.11 42.32 -33.49
CA THR A 5 -12.70 40.97 -33.48
C THR A 5 -11.70 39.89 -33.86
N VAL A 6 -10.78 40.16 -34.80
CA VAL A 6 -9.71 39.21 -35.17
C VAL A 6 -8.67 39.07 -34.06
N LEU A 7 -8.32 40.17 -33.37
CA LEU A 7 -7.39 40.12 -32.23
C LEU A 7 -7.99 39.34 -31.04
N ILE A 8 -9.29 39.50 -30.78
CA ILE A 8 -10.02 38.76 -29.74
C ILE A 8 -10.17 37.27 -30.14
N LEU A 9 -10.40 36.96 -31.41
CA LEU A 9 -10.45 35.56 -31.88
C LEU A 9 -9.10 34.86 -31.76
N ILE A 10 -8.00 35.56 -32.07
CA ILE A 10 -6.63 35.05 -31.88
C ILE A 10 -6.34 34.88 -30.38
N LEU A 11 -6.74 35.84 -29.53
CA LEU A 11 -6.59 35.71 -28.07
C LEU A 11 -7.38 34.51 -27.52
N ILE A 12 -8.60 34.25 -28.01
CA ILE A 12 -9.44 33.12 -27.58
C ILE A 12 -8.89 31.78 -28.11
N CYS A 13 -8.31 31.75 -29.32
CA CYS A 13 -7.69 30.54 -29.87
C CYS A 13 -6.36 30.18 -29.17
N VAL A 14 -5.58 31.16 -28.71
CA VAL A 14 -4.32 30.91 -27.99
C VAL A 14 -4.56 30.36 -26.57
N PHE A 15 -5.75 30.55 -25.99
CA PHE A 15 -6.09 30.05 -24.66
C PHE A 15 -6.77 28.66 -24.62
N SER A 16 -6.91 27.97 -25.76
CA SER A 16 -7.61 26.68 -25.81
C SER A 16 -6.69 25.43 -25.79
N PHE A 17 -5.37 25.60 -25.76
CA PHE A 17 -4.46 24.47 -25.48
C PHE A 17 -4.37 24.27 -23.97
N SER A 18 -5.23 23.42 -23.41
CA SER A 18 -4.95 22.87 -22.08
C SER A 18 -3.77 21.91 -22.22
N LEU A 19 -2.56 22.45 -22.09
CA LEU A 19 -1.32 21.67 -22.04
C LEU A 19 -1.42 20.74 -20.84
N ASN A 20 -1.70 19.45 -21.06
CA ASN A 20 -1.71 18.47 -19.98
C ASN A 20 -0.28 17.95 -19.74
N ILE A 21 0.57 18.84 -19.25
CA ILE A 21 1.95 18.50 -18.89
C ILE A 21 1.99 18.21 -17.39
N PRO A 22 2.45 17.01 -16.99
CA PRO A 22 2.58 16.69 -15.59
C PRO A 22 3.64 17.59 -14.94
N LYS A 23 3.27 18.26 -13.86
CA LYS A 23 4.24 18.98 -13.01
C LYS A 23 5.06 18.02 -12.16
N PHE A 24 4.46 16.89 -11.78
CA PHE A 24 5.04 15.85 -10.94
C PHE A 24 4.85 14.50 -11.61
N VAL A 25 5.86 13.63 -11.53
CA VAL A 25 5.80 12.27 -12.05
C VAL A 25 6.36 11.31 -11.01
N GLY A 26 5.50 10.37 -10.57
CA GLY A 26 5.88 9.29 -9.66
C GLY A 26 6.22 7.98 -10.37
N ILE A 27 5.98 6.86 -9.69
CA ILE A 27 6.34 5.51 -10.17
C ILE A 27 5.48 4.96 -11.32
N ASN A 28 4.39 5.65 -11.64
CA ASN A 28 3.46 5.27 -12.70
C ASN A 28 3.74 6.08 -13.96
N ASP A 29 3.42 5.48 -15.10
CA ASP A 29 3.56 6.14 -16.39
C ASP A 29 2.66 7.39 -16.42
N SER A 30 3.24 8.51 -16.79
CA SER A 30 2.58 9.80 -16.97
C SER A 30 2.62 10.16 -18.45
N CYS A 31 1.46 10.13 -19.08
CA CYS A 31 1.30 10.51 -20.48
C CYS A 31 1.07 12.01 -20.59
N PHE A 32 1.58 12.62 -21.66
CA PHE A 32 1.28 14.00 -22.03
C PHE A 32 0.89 14.06 -23.51
N GLU A 33 0.06 15.01 -23.90
CA GLU A 33 -0.51 15.07 -25.25
C GLU A 33 0.05 16.26 -26.03
N PHE A 34 0.88 15.96 -27.04
CA PHE A 34 1.37 16.93 -28.01
C PHE A 34 1.47 16.29 -29.39
N ASP A 35 0.65 16.78 -30.31
CA ASP A 35 0.70 16.35 -31.70
C ASP A 35 1.80 17.11 -32.45
N GLY A 36 2.62 16.36 -33.20
CA GLY A 36 3.61 16.92 -34.13
C GLY A 36 4.89 17.47 -33.50
N LEU A 37 5.07 17.36 -32.18
CA LEU A 37 6.29 17.75 -31.47
C LEU A 37 7.07 16.51 -31.02
N LYS A 38 8.39 16.56 -31.13
CA LYS A 38 9.28 15.58 -30.51
C LYS A 38 9.54 15.96 -29.07
N ALA A 39 9.37 15.02 -28.15
CA ALA A 39 9.59 15.24 -26.73
C ALA A 39 10.99 14.76 -26.32
N PHE A 40 11.71 15.60 -25.58
CA PHE A 40 13.00 15.29 -24.99
C PHE A 40 12.98 15.57 -23.49
N PHE A 41 13.23 14.58 -22.66
CA PHE A 41 13.32 14.74 -21.21
C PHE A 41 14.79 14.62 -20.80
N ASP A 42 15.35 15.71 -20.27
CA ASP A 42 16.79 15.87 -20.06
C ASP A 42 17.64 15.55 -21.30
N GLY A 43 17.12 15.89 -22.47
CA GLY A 43 17.78 15.64 -23.76
C GLY A 43 17.62 14.23 -24.32
N LEU A 44 16.97 13.31 -23.60
CA LEU A 44 16.63 11.98 -24.10
C LEU A 44 15.27 12.01 -24.81
N GLU A 45 15.21 11.56 -26.06
CA GLU A 45 13.95 11.46 -26.80
C GLU A 45 13.00 10.48 -26.09
N ILE A 46 11.78 10.93 -25.82
CA ILE A 46 10.74 10.15 -25.14
C ILE A 46 9.71 9.70 -26.17
N PRO A 47 9.75 8.42 -26.59
CA PRO A 47 8.75 7.90 -27.51
C PRO A 47 7.38 7.84 -26.84
N ASN A 48 6.33 8.03 -27.64
CA ASN A 48 4.92 7.93 -27.22
C ASN A 48 4.49 8.90 -26.11
N ASN A 49 5.27 9.95 -25.84
CA ASN A 49 4.95 10.98 -24.85
C ASN A 49 4.67 10.43 -23.44
N VAL A 50 5.45 9.43 -22.99
CA VAL A 50 5.33 8.82 -21.66
C VAL A 50 6.59 9.01 -20.83
N ILE A 51 6.48 9.65 -19.67
CA ILE A 51 7.55 9.72 -18.66
C ILE A 51 7.18 8.82 -17.49
N ASN A 52 8.17 8.17 -16.89
CA ASN A 52 8.00 7.43 -15.65
C ASN A 52 9.16 7.77 -14.70
N GLY A 53 8.84 8.09 -13.45
CA GLY A 53 9.82 8.52 -12.45
C GLY A 53 10.85 7.46 -12.05
N LEU A 54 10.59 6.18 -12.36
CA LEU A 54 11.54 5.09 -12.15
C LEU A 54 12.70 5.08 -13.16
N ASP A 55 12.59 5.84 -14.25
CA ASP A 55 13.65 5.91 -15.24
C ASP A 55 14.58 7.11 -15.02
N PHE A 56 14.27 8.05 -14.12
CA PHE A 56 15.02 9.31 -13.96
C PHE A 56 15.43 9.53 -12.50
N GLU A 57 16.35 10.46 -12.25
CA GLU A 57 16.72 10.87 -10.89
C GLU A 57 15.54 11.53 -10.17
N GLU A 58 15.62 11.65 -8.84
CA GLU A 58 14.69 12.52 -8.10
C GLU A 58 15.00 14.00 -8.35
N GLY A 59 13.98 14.85 -8.26
CA GLY A 59 14.15 16.31 -8.30
C GLY A 59 13.65 16.96 -9.59
N ALA A 60 14.23 18.11 -9.94
CA ALA A 60 13.74 18.93 -11.04
C ALA A 60 14.44 18.61 -12.37
N HIS A 61 13.63 18.42 -13.41
CA HIS A 61 14.03 18.03 -14.74
C HIS A 61 13.40 18.93 -15.81
N SER A 62 13.94 18.85 -17.02
CA SER A 62 13.50 19.66 -18.15
C SER A 62 12.86 18.80 -19.24
N LEU A 63 11.55 19.00 -19.48
CA LEU A 63 10.87 18.51 -20.67
C LEU A 63 10.94 19.56 -21.76
N ARG A 64 11.62 19.25 -22.86
CA ARG A 64 11.70 20.07 -24.08
C ARG A 64 10.81 19.46 -25.16
N LEU A 65 9.89 20.24 -25.69
CA LEU A 65 9.06 19.86 -26.83
C LEU A 65 9.53 20.65 -28.05
N LEU A 66 9.97 19.93 -29.09
CA LEU A 66 10.58 20.50 -30.28
C LEU A 66 9.69 20.26 -31.50
N GLY A 67 9.22 21.36 -32.10
CA GLY A 67 8.53 21.40 -33.38
C GLY A 67 9.42 21.97 -34.48
N GLN A 68 8.87 22.11 -35.67
CA GLN A 68 9.62 22.68 -36.81
C GLN A 68 10.00 24.16 -36.61
N TYR A 69 9.20 24.91 -35.86
CA TYR A 69 9.39 26.36 -35.64
C TYR A 69 9.19 26.81 -34.19
N GLU A 70 8.96 25.86 -33.26
CA GLU A 70 8.57 26.15 -31.88
C GLU A 70 9.36 25.25 -30.93
N GLU A 71 9.78 25.82 -29.80
CA GLU A 71 10.37 25.11 -28.67
C GLU A 71 9.65 25.51 -27.40
N PHE A 72 9.20 24.52 -26.64
CA PHE A 72 8.62 24.71 -25.32
C PHE A 72 9.43 23.97 -24.28
N ILE A 73 9.66 24.61 -23.13
CA ILE A 73 10.43 24.03 -22.02
C ILE A 73 9.58 24.06 -20.77
N PHE A 74 9.43 22.90 -20.14
CA PHE A 74 8.67 22.72 -18.92
C PHE A 74 9.54 22.12 -17.83
N LYS A 75 9.37 22.64 -16.61
CA LYS A 75 9.96 22.04 -15.42
C LYS A 75 9.03 20.94 -14.93
N ILE A 76 9.57 19.73 -14.82
CA ILE A 76 8.88 18.56 -14.26
C ILE A 76 9.67 18.07 -13.05
N THR A 77 8.99 17.77 -11.97
CA THR A 77 9.60 17.19 -10.78
C THR A 77 9.37 15.68 -10.77
N ILE A 78 10.45 14.90 -10.72
CA ILE A 78 10.35 13.48 -10.41
C ILE A 78 10.34 13.35 -8.89
N ASP A 79 9.30 12.66 -8.39
CA ASP A 79 9.15 12.35 -6.97
C ASP A 79 8.58 10.94 -6.83
N THR A 80 9.43 9.99 -6.44
CA THR A 80 9.01 8.60 -6.18
C THR A 80 8.96 8.24 -4.70
N ILE A 81 9.03 9.22 -3.79
CA ILE A 81 9.10 8.98 -2.36
C ILE A 81 7.68 9.11 -1.75
N PRO A 82 7.12 8.04 -1.16
CA PRO A 82 5.78 8.11 -0.58
C PRO A 82 5.74 8.97 0.70
N PRO A 83 4.61 9.64 0.97
CA PRO A 83 4.38 10.29 2.26
C PRO A 83 4.55 9.32 3.44
N SER A 84 5.19 9.77 4.51
CA SER A 84 5.52 8.88 5.65
C SER A 84 4.37 8.70 6.65
N ASN A 85 3.50 9.71 6.80
CA ASN A 85 2.46 9.75 7.82
C ASN A 85 1.21 10.46 7.32
N THR A 86 0.06 10.06 7.88
CA THR A 86 -1.18 10.86 7.86
C THR A 86 -1.46 11.38 9.25
N ILE A 87 -1.54 12.70 9.44
CA ILE A 87 -1.74 13.30 10.77
C ILE A 87 -3.21 13.68 10.99
N PHE A 88 -3.78 13.20 12.08
CA PHE A 88 -5.14 13.56 12.48
C PHE A 88 -5.32 13.56 14.00
N THR A 89 -6.32 14.32 14.46
CA THR A 89 -6.78 14.36 15.85
C THR A 89 -8.25 13.96 15.93
N LEU A 90 -8.61 13.15 16.93
CA LEU A 90 -10.01 12.84 17.24
C LEU A 90 -10.56 13.83 18.27
N LYS A 91 -11.71 14.43 17.97
CA LYS A 91 -12.55 15.15 18.93
C LYS A 91 -13.84 14.37 19.10
N ASP A 92 -13.95 13.70 20.25
CA ASP A 92 -15.13 12.92 20.58
C ASP A 92 -16.38 13.81 20.70
N PRO A 93 -17.58 13.30 20.37
CA PRO A 93 -17.85 11.89 20.05
C PRO A 93 -17.61 11.51 18.58
N ASP A 94 -17.59 12.47 17.64
CA ASP A 94 -17.82 12.15 16.21
C ASP A 94 -16.87 12.83 15.22
N LEU A 95 -15.91 13.65 15.65
CA LEU A 95 -15.13 14.47 14.74
C LEU A 95 -13.68 13.96 14.61
N ALA A 96 -13.19 13.89 13.37
CA ALA A 96 -11.76 13.78 13.06
C ALA A 96 -11.31 15.07 12.34
N ILE A 97 -10.15 15.59 12.73
CA ILE A 97 -9.54 16.78 12.13
C ILE A 97 -8.18 16.36 11.58
N PHE A 98 -8.01 16.47 10.27
CA PHE A 98 -6.73 16.22 9.62
C PHE A 98 -5.84 17.47 9.71
N ASP A 99 -4.57 17.25 10.03
CA ASP A 99 -3.54 18.29 10.07
C ASP A 99 -2.37 17.85 9.19
N ASP A 100 -2.71 17.48 7.96
CA ASP A 100 -1.77 17.04 6.94
C ASP A 100 -1.52 18.15 5.93
N GLU A 101 -0.29 18.25 5.46
CA GLU A 101 0.08 19.14 4.36
C GLU A 101 -0.35 18.55 3.01
N ASN A 102 -0.42 17.22 2.93
CA ASN A 102 -0.82 16.49 1.74
C ASN A 102 -2.33 16.30 1.63
N GLU A 103 -2.78 15.91 0.44
CA GLU A 103 -4.16 15.48 0.24
C GLU A 103 -4.41 14.18 1.02
N VAL A 104 -5.46 14.16 1.84
CA VAL A 104 -5.86 12.94 2.57
C VAL A 104 -6.94 12.21 1.79
N ILE A 105 -6.68 10.96 1.44
CA ILE A 105 -7.57 10.09 0.66
C ILE A 105 -8.19 9.02 1.56
N GLN A 106 -9.51 8.84 1.45
CA GLN A 106 -10.22 7.71 2.05
C GLN A 106 -10.02 6.43 1.23
N VAL A 107 -9.63 5.35 1.92
CA VAL A 107 -9.59 4.02 1.33
C VAL A 107 -11.01 3.45 1.24
N ASN A 108 -11.43 3.08 0.03
CA ASN A 108 -12.72 2.43 -0.20
C ASN A 108 -12.65 0.94 0.19
N LEU A 109 -13.17 0.61 1.37
CA LEU A 109 -13.17 -0.75 1.94
C LEU A 109 -14.11 -1.73 1.20
N ASP A 110 -15.05 -1.20 0.42
CA ASP A 110 -16.05 -1.99 -0.32
C ASP A 110 -15.62 -2.27 -1.77
N SER A 111 -14.68 -1.49 -2.29
CA SER A 111 -14.19 -1.63 -3.65
C SER A 111 -13.14 -2.73 -3.76
N ARG A 112 -13.18 -3.47 -4.86
CA ARG A 112 -12.13 -4.43 -5.24
C ARG A 112 -11.22 -3.90 -6.33
N THR A 113 -11.48 -2.70 -6.84
CA THR A 113 -10.84 -2.16 -8.05
C THR A 113 -10.29 -0.76 -7.84
N ASN A 114 -11.08 0.12 -7.26
CA ASN A 114 -10.78 1.53 -7.10
C ASN A 114 -10.77 1.89 -5.61
N PHE A 115 -9.57 1.97 -5.02
CA PHE A 115 -9.42 2.14 -3.58
C PHE A 115 -9.30 3.61 -3.14
N PHE A 116 -8.88 4.52 -4.02
CA PHE A 116 -8.32 5.83 -3.64
C PHE A 116 -9.00 7.02 -4.34
N GLU A 117 -10.32 6.98 -4.55
CA GLU A 117 -11.03 8.00 -5.35
C GLU A 117 -11.52 9.22 -4.57
N LYS A 118 -11.62 9.11 -3.24
CA LYS A 118 -12.34 10.10 -2.43
C LYS A 118 -11.40 10.83 -1.48
N SER A 119 -11.20 12.11 -1.76
CA SER A 119 -10.50 13.02 -0.86
C SER A 119 -11.37 13.37 0.36
N LEU A 120 -10.75 13.39 1.54
CA LEU A 120 -11.39 13.77 2.78
C LEU A 120 -11.21 15.28 3.03
N LYS A 121 -12.25 15.89 3.58
CA LYS A 121 -12.19 17.29 4.04
C LYS A 121 -11.37 17.35 5.32
N LYS A 122 -10.72 18.50 5.57
CA LYS A 122 -9.98 18.78 6.82
C LYS A 122 -10.77 18.41 8.08
N ASN A 123 -12.06 18.73 8.10
CA ASN A 123 -12.99 18.28 9.14
C ASN A 123 -13.85 17.13 8.59
N PHE A 124 -13.78 15.97 9.23
CA PHE A 124 -14.48 14.76 8.83
C PHE A 124 -15.36 14.24 9.97
N GLN A 125 -16.67 14.08 9.71
CA GLN A 125 -17.59 13.45 10.65
C GLN A 125 -17.49 11.93 10.53
N ARG A 126 -17.18 11.26 11.65
CA ARG A 126 -17.04 9.82 11.76
C ARG A 126 -18.39 9.13 11.64
N LEU A 127 -18.39 7.99 10.97
CA LEU A 127 -19.57 7.16 10.79
C LEU A 127 -19.84 6.34 12.05
N ASP A 128 -21.11 6.01 12.27
CA ASP A 128 -21.55 5.41 13.53
C ASP A 128 -21.01 3.98 13.71
N ASN A 129 -21.12 3.13 12.68
CA ASN A 129 -20.76 1.71 12.74
C ASN A 129 -19.71 1.29 11.71
N THR A 130 -19.06 2.23 11.03
CA THR A 130 -18.10 1.91 9.96
C THR A 130 -16.79 2.64 10.20
N PRO A 131 -15.67 1.93 10.27
CA PRO A 131 -14.38 2.59 10.39
C PRO A 131 -14.04 3.28 9.07
N VAL A 132 -13.15 4.25 9.17
CA VAL A 132 -12.54 4.88 8.00
C VAL A 132 -11.06 4.59 8.02
N VAL A 133 -10.52 4.20 6.87
CA VAL A 133 -9.09 4.15 6.64
C VAL A 133 -8.75 5.31 5.72
N ALA A 134 -7.69 6.03 6.07
CA ALA A 134 -7.19 7.15 5.29
C ALA A 134 -5.68 7.03 5.07
N CYS A 135 -5.17 7.71 4.05
CA CYS A 135 -3.75 7.81 3.73
C CYS A 135 -3.47 9.15 3.07
N SER A 136 -2.21 9.59 3.14
CA SER A 136 -1.74 10.79 2.47
C SER A 136 -1.32 10.47 1.04
N LYS A 137 -1.63 11.40 0.14
CA LYS A 137 -1.28 11.36 -1.28
C LYS A 137 -0.56 12.66 -1.65
N ASP A 138 0.64 12.52 -2.19
CA ASP A 138 1.40 13.67 -2.70
C ASP A 138 0.99 14.06 -4.13
N GLU A 139 1.60 15.11 -4.66
CA GLU A 139 1.33 15.64 -6.01
C GLU A 139 1.78 14.68 -7.14
N ALA A 140 2.74 13.78 -6.87
CA ALA A 140 3.18 12.74 -7.79
C ALA A 140 2.28 11.49 -7.77
N GLY A 141 1.32 11.43 -6.83
CA GLY A 141 0.38 10.35 -6.66
C GLY A 141 0.91 9.16 -5.86
N ASN A 142 2.03 9.32 -5.15
CA ASN A 142 2.50 8.30 -4.21
C ASN A 142 1.59 8.29 -2.97
N LEU A 143 1.47 7.13 -2.36
CA LEU A 143 0.55 6.88 -1.23
C LEU A 143 1.34 6.35 -0.04
N GLY A 144 1.03 6.87 1.15
CA GLY A 144 1.61 6.34 2.38
C GLY A 144 0.99 6.90 3.64
N GLY A 145 1.52 6.43 4.78
CA GLY A 145 1.10 6.90 6.08
C GLY A 145 -0.30 6.45 6.45
N PHE A 146 -0.69 5.21 6.10
CA PHE A 146 -2.05 4.72 6.30
C PHE A 146 -2.46 4.76 7.78
N VAL A 147 -3.69 5.21 8.05
CA VAL A 147 -4.25 5.36 9.40
C VAL A 147 -5.64 4.79 9.50
N TYR A 148 -5.95 4.26 10.68
CA TYR A 148 -7.28 3.79 11.04
C TYR A 148 -8.00 4.83 11.90
N ILE A 149 -9.21 5.18 11.48
CA ILE A 149 -10.11 6.08 12.19
C ILE A 149 -11.28 5.24 12.70
N LYS A 150 -11.31 5.03 14.02
CA LYS A 150 -12.34 4.23 14.69
C LYS A 150 -13.74 4.83 14.44
N PRO A 151 -14.80 4.00 14.36
CA PRO A 151 -16.18 4.50 14.28
C PRO A 151 -16.50 5.45 15.44
N SER A 152 -17.60 6.21 15.31
CA SER A 152 -18.09 7.01 16.43
C SER A 152 -18.33 6.14 17.67
N VAL A 153 -18.11 6.72 18.85
CA VAL A 153 -18.42 6.11 20.15
C VAL A 153 -19.80 6.53 20.69
N SER A 154 -20.64 7.20 19.89
CA SER A 154 -22.04 7.47 20.24
C SER A 154 -22.84 6.17 20.44
N ASN A 155 -23.80 6.19 21.38
CA ASN A 155 -24.73 5.09 21.66
C ASN A 155 -24.05 3.76 22.04
N ILE A 156 -22.95 3.82 22.78
CA ILE A 156 -22.17 2.66 23.21
C ILE A 156 -22.64 2.12 24.56
N THR A 157 -22.76 0.80 24.67
CA THR A 157 -23.18 0.13 25.91
C THR A 157 -21.99 -0.54 26.60
N PRO A 158 -21.65 -0.17 27.84
CA PRO A 158 -20.62 -0.85 28.61
C PRO A 158 -21.01 -2.29 28.96
N ILE A 159 -20.10 -3.24 28.75
CA ILE A 159 -20.26 -4.62 29.21
C ILE A 159 -19.80 -4.73 30.67
N ASP A 160 -20.61 -5.41 31.48
CA ASP A 160 -20.22 -5.80 32.84
C ASP A 160 -19.28 -7.02 32.82
N SER A 161 -18.20 -6.95 33.59
CA SER A 161 -17.20 -8.01 33.68
C SER A 161 -17.64 -9.20 34.54
N GLN A 162 -18.73 -9.07 35.30
CA GLN A 162 -19.27 -10.15 36.12
C GLN A 162 -19.80 -11.32 35.27
N THR A 163 -20.24 -11.06 34.03
CA THR A 163 -20.68 -12.09 33.09
C THR A 163 -19.58 -12.39 32.07
N PRO A 164 -19.22 -13.68 31.86
CA PRO A 164 -18.30 -14.04 30.79
C PRO A 164 -18.79 -13.55 29.43
N ILE A 165 -17.87 -13.07 28.60
CA ILE A 165 -18.20 -12.59 27.25
C ILE A 165 -18.51 -13.79 26.37
N GLY A 166 -19.77 -13.90 25.92
CA GLY A 166 -20.24 -14.96 25.01
C GLY A 166 -20.85 -14.45 23.70
N GLY A 167 -21.40 -13.23 23.66
CA GLY A 167 -21.99 -12.66 22.45
C GLY A 167 -22.04 -11.13 22.51
N ILE A 168 -21.77 -10.48 21.38
CA ILE A 168 -21.78 -9.02 21.26
C ILE A 168 -23.00 -8.59 20.46
N ASN A 169 -23.86 -7.76 21.05
CA ASN A 169 -25.02 -7.20 20.38
C ASN A 169 -24.86 -5.68 20.29
N ASN A 170 -25.18 -5.08 19.15
CA ASN A 170 -25.06 -3.64 18.92
C ASN A 170 -23.61 -3.14 19.17
N LYS A 171 -23.48 -1.88 19.58
CA LYS A 171 -22.19 -1.25 19.91
C LYS A 171 -21.90 -1.41 21.40
N MET A 172 -20.88 -2.20 21.72
CA MET A 172 -20.47 -2.50 23.09
C MET A 172 -19.04 -2.09 23.36
N ILE A 173 -18.74 -1.78 24.63
CA ILE A 173 -17.38 -1.46 25.10
C ILE A 173 -16.99 -2.25 26.34
N LEU A 174 -15.75 -2.74 26.35
CA LEU A 174 -15.08 -3.20 27.55
C LEU A 174 -14.38 -2.01 28.20
N LEU A 175 -14.74 -1.70 29.44
CA LEU A 175 -14.17 -0.58 30.20
C LEU A 175 -12.95 -1.04 30.99
N SER A 176 -11.90 -0.24 30.96
CA SER A 176 -10.68 -0.49 31.75
C SER A 176 -11.01 -0.64 33.24
N SER A 177 -11.88 0.21 33.76
CA SER A 177 -12.32 0.23 35.17
C SER A 177 -13.08 -1.01 35.63
N LYS A 178 -13.56 -1.84 34.71
CA LYS A 178 -14.27 -3.09 35.00
C LYS A 178 -13.40 -4.33 34.77
N SER A 179 -12.15 -4.16 34.35
CA SER A 179 -11.23 -5.27 34.15
C SER A 179 -10.91 -6.00 35.47
N PRO A 180 -10.57 -7.30 35.43
CA PRO A 180 -10.42 -8.15 34.25
C PRO A 180 -11.74 -8.76 33.73
N TYR A 181 -11.86 -8.87 32.42
CA TYR A 181 -12.92 -9.62 31.75
C TYR A 181 -12.53 -11.08 31.56
N LYS A 182 -13.51 -11.98 31.56
CA LYS A 182 -13.33 -13.40 31.23
C LYS A 182 -13.98 -13.73 29.89
N ALA A 183 -13.23 -14.32 28.96
CA ALA A 183 -13.73 -14.86 27.70
C ALA A 183 -13.72 -16.39 27.74
N ILE A 184 -14.81 -17.01 27.28
CA ILE A 184 -14.96 -18.46 27.31
C ILE A 184 -15.59 -18.93 25.99
N GLY A 185 -15.00 -19.97 25.40
CA GLY A 185 -15.55 -20.63 24.21
C GLY A 185 -15.58 -19.75 22.97
N LYS A 186 -16.75 -19.65 22.33
CA LYS A 186 -16.95 -18.97 21.06
C LYS A 186 -17.64 -17.62 21.28
N ILE A 187 -17.02 -16.55 20.81
CA ILE A 187 -17.58 -15.19 20.80
C ILE A 187 -17.90 -14.81 19.37
N ILE A 188 -19.11 -14.30 19.14
CA ILE A 188 -19.54 -13.81 17.82
C ILE A 188 -19.83 -12.32 17.92
N ILE A 189 -19.22 -11.55 17.02
CA ILE A 189 -19.56 -10.16 16.75
C ILE A 189 -20.34 -10.15 15.43
N PRO A 190 -21.68 -10.12 15.46
CA PRO A 190 -22.52 -10.18 14.27
C PRO A 190 -22.38 -8.91 13.43
N GLU A 191 -22.95 -8.93 12.23
CA GLU A 191 -23.00 -7.76 11.35
C GLU A 191 -23.64 -6.57 12.08
N GLN A 192 -23.22 -5.35 11.76
CA GLN A 192 -23.67 -4.09 12.39
C GLN A 192 -23.32 -3.92 13.88
N SER A 193 -22.85 -4.96 14.57
CA SER A 193 -22.31 -4.84 15.93
C SER A 193 -20.86 -4.36 15.92
N THR A 194 -20.45 -3.72 17.01
CA THR A 194 -19.05 -3.36 17.23
C THR A 194 -18.65 -3.68 18.66
N LEU A 195 -17.51 -4.34 18.83
CA LEU A 195 -16.86 -4.51 20.12
C LEU A 195 -15.65 -3.57 20.22
N PHE A 196 -15.74 -2.62 21.15
CA PHE A 196 -14.64 -1.75 21.52
C PHE A 196 -13.97 -2.24 22.80
N PHE A 197 -12.66 -2.06 22.86
CA PHE A 197 -11.89 -2.12 24.09
C PHE A 197 -11.45 -0.69 24.42
N GLU A 198 -11.49 -0.31 25.69
CA GLU A 198 -10.69 0.82 26.17
C GLU A 198 -9.21 0.44 26.30
N PRO A 199 -8.30 1.42 26.18
CA PRO A 199 -6.91 1.24 26.61
C PRO A 199 -6.85 0.72 28.05
N GLY A 200 -5.98 -0.25 28.32
CA GLY A 200 -5.80 -0.84 29.66
C GLY A 200 -6.77 -1.96 30.02
N VAL A 201 -7.73 -2.31 29.14
CA VAL A 201 -8.60 -3.48 29.37
C VAL A 201 -7.78 -4.76 29.48
N GLU A 202 -8.05 -5.57 30.50
CA GLU A 202 -7.49 -6.92 30.64
C GLU A 202 -8.55 -7.98 30.29
N LEU A 203 -8.26 -8.82 29.30
CA LEU A 203 -9.08 -9.96 28.89
C LEU A 203 -8.36 -11.27 29.18
N LYS A 204 -8.95 -12.10 30.05
CA LYS A 204 -8.45 -13.43 30.40
C LYS A 204 -9.27 -14.50 29.69
N THR A 205 -8.62 -15.42 28.99
CA THR A 205 -9.30 -16.56 28.38
C THR A 205 -9.34 -17.76 29.31
N VAL A 206 -10.42 -18.53 29.26
CA VAL A 206 -10.47 -19.87 29.84
C VAL A 206 -10.41 -20.88 28.70
N GLY A 207 -9.25 -21.51 28.54
CA GLY A 207 -8.94 -22.35 27.37
C GLY A 207 -8.67 -21.54 26.10
N THR A 208 -8.83 -22.18 24.95
CA THR A 208 -8.75 -21.53 23.63
C THR A 208 -10.09 -20.86 23.33
N VAL A 209 -10.09 -19.54 23.17
CA VAL A 209 -11.26 -18.77 22.77
C VAL A 209 -11.23 -18.50 21.27
N GLN A 210 -12.39 -18.56 20.62
CA GLN A 210 -12.54 -18.21 19.21
C GLN A 210 -13.41 -16.97 19.07
N ILE A 211 -12.89 -15.93 18.44
CA ILE A 211 -13.63 -14.70 18.13
C ILE A 211 -13.95 -14.67 16.63
N PHE A 212 -15.23 -14.74 16.30
CA PHE A 212 -15.73 -14.61 14.92
C PHE A 212 -16.25 -13.20 14.68
N VAL A 213 -15.61 -12.48 13.77
CA VAL A 213 -15.87 -11.07 13.51
C VAL A 213 -16.61 -10.91 12.19
N LYS A 214 -17.91 -10.60 12.26
CA LYS A 214 -18.77 -10.24 11.12
C LYS A 214 -19.14 -8.75 11.14
N GLY A 215 -19.14 -8.14 12.32
CA GLY A 215 -19.21 -6.69 12.55
C GLY A 215 -17.81 -6.09 12.71
N ASN A 216 -17.61 -5.23 13.69
CA ASN A 216 -16.32 -4.57 13.91
C ASN A 216 -15.68 -4.97 15.25
N LEU A 217 -14.38 -5.24 15.24
CA LEU A 217 -13.58 -5.45 16.45
C LEU A 217 -12.50 -4.38 16.53
N PHE A 218 -12.46 -3.64 17.63
CA PHE A 218 -11.47 -2.61 17.90
C PHE A 218 -10.73 -2.90 19.20
N ILE A 219 -9.45 -3.27 19.08
CA ILE A 219 -8.54 -3.48 20.22
C ILE A 219 -7.43 -2.41 20.14
N PRO A 220 -7.44 -1.39 21.01
CA PRO A 220 -6.43 -0.33 21.01
C PRO A 220 -5.16 -0.74 21.76
N GLN A 221 -4.16 0.14 21.63
CA GLN A 221 -2.92 0.05 22.39
C GLN A 221 -3.19 0.00 23.89
N GLY A 222 -2.43 -0.83 24.59
CA GLY A 222 -2.51 -1.00 26.04
C GLY A 222 -3.55 -2.03 26.50
N SER A 223 -4.35 -2.62 25.61
CA SER A 223 -5.16 -3.79 25.98
C SER A 223 -4.26 -5.02 26.24
N ILE A 224 -4.57 -5.77 27.30
CA ILE A 224 -3.83 -6.95 27.74
C ILE A 224 -4.70 -8.19 27.50
N ILE A 225 -4.21 -9.11 26.66
CA ILE A 225 -4.90 -10.36 26.36
C ILE A 225 -4.08 -11.52 26.91
N SER A 226 -4.60 -12.17 27.95
CA SER A 226 -3.97 -13.29 28.64
C SER A 226 -4.66 -14.60 28.28
N GLY A 227 -3.89 -15.54 27.72
CA GLY A 227 -4.38 -16.83 27.25
C GLY A 227 -4.46 -16.92 25.73
N LYS A 228 -5.09 -17.98 25.19
CA LYS A 228 -5.08 -18.28 23.76
C LYS A 228 -6.35 -17.79 23.07
N ILE A 229 -6.23 -16.92 22.07
CA ILE A 229 -7.35 -16.40 21.26
C ILE A 229 -7.06 -16.56 19.77
N ASP A 230 -7.95 -17.28 19.09
CA ASP A 230 -7.99 -17.28 17.63
C ASP A 230 -9.05 -16.27 17.15
N ILE A 231 -8.65 -15.33 16.30
CA ILE A 231 -9.52 -14.28 15.74
C ILE A 231 -9.74 -14.56 14.26
N SER A 232 -10.99 -14.75 13.85
CA SER A 232 -11.39 -15.05 12.48
C SER A 232 -12.31 -13.95 11.93
N LEU A 233 -11.87 -13.28 10.86
CA LEU A 233 -12.68 -12.34 10.09
C LEU A 233 -13.55 -13.07 9.06
N GLN A 234 -14.82 -12.67 9.00
CA GLN A 234 -15.80 -13.23 8.08
C GLN A 234 -16.72 -12.14 7.51
N GLN A 235 -17.31 -12.46 6.37
CA GLN A 235 -18.33 -11.65 5.68
C GLN A 235 -17.82 -10.22 5.46
N ASN A 236 -18.53 -9.24 6.02
CA ASN A 236 -18.27 -7.81 5.85
C ASN A 236 -17.56 -7.20 7.07
N GLY A 237 -17.00 -8.03 7.94
CA GLY A 237 -16.43 -7.55 9.20
C GLY A 237 -15.14 -6.74 9.01
N THR A 238 -14.79 -6.01 10.07
CA THR A 238 -13.53 -5.29 10.19
C THR A 238 -12.82 -5.62 11.50
N ILE A 239 -11.49 -5.67 11.46
CA ILE A 239 -10.62 -5.87 12.61
C ILE A 239 -9.62 -4.72 12.66
N TYR A 240 -9.52 -4.05 13.80
CA TYR A 240 -8.38 -3.20 14.18
C TYR A 240 -7.70 -3.79 15.41
N LEU A 241 -6.42 -4.08 15.28
CA LEU A 241 -5.57 -4.60 16.35
C LEU A 241 -4.36 -3.70 16.51
N ASN A 242 -4.33 -2.96 17.60
CA ASN A 242 -3.16 -2.24 18.07
C ASN A 242 -2.76 -2.84 19.42
N SER A 243 -2.22 -4.04 19.43
CA SER A 243 -1.87 -4.75 20.67
C SER A 243 -0.51 -5.42 20.55
N THR A 244 0.21 -5.51 21.67
CA THR A 244 1.59 -5.97 21.69
C THR A 244 1.75 -7.41 21.20
N PHE A 245 0.87 -8.32 21.62
CA PHE A 245 0.89 -9.72 21.19
C PHE A 245 -0.48 -10.38 21.39
N ILE A 246 -0.92 -11.19 20.44
CA ILE A 246 -2.08 -12.09 20.61
C ILE A 246 -1.57 -13.52 20.48
N ASN A 247 -1.71 -14.29 21.56
CA ASN A 247 -1.35 -15.70 21.53
C ASN A 247 -2.44 -16.49 20.79
N GLY A 248 -2.33 -16.64 19.48
CA GLY A 248 -3.23 -17.45 18.68
C GLY A 248 -3.15 -17.09 17.19
N LYS A 249 -4.10 -17.60 16.40
CA LYS A 249 -4.13 -17.36 14.95
C LYS A 249 -5.02 -16.16 14.63
N ILE A 250 -4.55 -15.28 13.75
CA ILE A 250 -5.40 -14.29 13.07
C ILE A 250 -5.67 -14.82 11.66
N SER A 251 -6.93 -14.96 11.28
CA SER A 251 -7.28 -15.45 9.95
C SER A 251 -8.50 -14.77 9.34
N SER A 252 -8.66 -14.91 8.03
CA SER A 252 -9.89 -14.53 7.35
C SER A 252 -10.24 -15.47 6.21
N ASP A 253 -11.54 -15.64 5.97
CA ASP A 253 -12.06 -16.26 4.74
C ASP A 253 -12.87 -15.27 3.87
N SER A 254 -13.19 -14.11 4.44
CA SER A 254 -13.79 -12.93 3.82
C SER A 254 -13.72 -11.77 4.81
N GLY A 255 -13.82 -10.53 4.35
CA GLY A 255 -13.79 -9.37 5.23
C GLY A 255 -13.63 -8.06 4.46
N LYS A 256 -14.01 -6.94 5.08
CA LYS A 256 -13.72 -5.62 4.52
C LYS A 256 -12.30 -5.17 4.86
N LEU A 257 -11.89 -5.35 6.12
CA LEU A 257 -10.64 -4.78 6.62
C LEU A 257 -9.99 -5.64 7.71
N ILE A 258 -8.69 -5.89 7.57
CA ILE A 258 -7.79 -6.20 8.68
C ILE A 258 -6.77 -5.09 8.76
N PHE A 259 -6.73 -4.39 9.90
CA PHE A 259 -5.74 -3.36 10.19
C PHE A 259 -4.98 -3.76 11.46
N ILE A 260 -3.68 -4.01 11.34
CA ILE A 260 -2.80 -4.41 12.44
C ILE A 260 -1.73 -3.35 12.59
N GLU A 261 -1.55 -2.85 13.81
CA GLU A 261 -0.64 -1.77 14.11
C GLU A 261 0.15 -2.07 15.39
N ASN A 262 1.42 -1.69 15.47
CA ASN A 262 2.26 -1.83 16.67
C ASN A 262 2.20 -3.23 17.31
N SER A 263 2.15 -4.28 16.49
CA SER A 263 1.83 -5.63 16.96
C SER A 263 2.94 -6.62 16.66
N LYS A 264 3.17 -7.55 17.60
CA LYS A 264 3.97 -8.75 17.36
C LYS A 264 3.04 -9.94 17.15
N GLN A 265 3.16 -10.63 16.03
CA GLN A 265 2.28 -11.77 15.69
C GLN A 265 3.07 -12.91 15.06
N ASN A 266 2.68 -14.15 15.35
CA ASN A 266 3.38 -15.31 14.80
C ASN A 266 2.81 -15.73 13.43
N ASN A 267 1.49 -15.89 13.33
CA ASN A 267 0.87 -16.42 12.12
C ASN A 267 -0.42 -15.71 11.74
N ILE A 268 -0.44 -15.18 10.54
CA ILE A 268 -1.56 -14.46 9.94
C ILE A 268 -1.89 -15.10 8.58
N ASP A 269 -3.11 -15.62 8.41
CA ASP A 269 -3.56 -16.28 7.17
C ASP A 269 -4.85 -15.63 6.68
N ILE A 270 -4.73 -14.75 5.69
CA ILE A 270 -5.79 -13.88 5.21
C ILE A 270 -6.20 -14.31 3.82
N LYS A 271 -7.49 -14.58 3.64
CA LYS A 271 -8.10 -14.87 2.34
C LYS A 271 -9.29 -13.96 2.11
N LYS A 272 -9.41 -13.48 0.87
CA LYS A 272 -10.58 -12.76 0.34
C LYS A 272 -11.00 -11.55 1.18
N THR A 273 -10.08 -10.96 1.93
CA THR A 273 -10.31 -9.70 2.65
C THR A 273 -10.01 -8.55 1.71
N ASN A 274 -10.91 -7.57 1.60
CA ASN A 274 -10.77 -6.49 0.62
C ASN A 274 -9.51 -5.65 0.84
N VAL A 275 -9.25 -5.27 2.10
CA VAL A 275 -8.12 -4.42 2.48
C VAL A 275 -7.38 -5.03 3.67
N VAL A 276 -6.06 -5.17 3.54
CA VAL A 276 -5.16 -5.64 4.59
C VAL A 276 -4.11 -4.57 4.81
N ILE A 277 -3.98 -4.07 6.03
CA ILE A 277 -2.97 -3.07 6.38
C ILE A 277 -2.23 -3.53 7.62
N ILE A 278 -0.91 -3.51 7.54
CA ILE A 278 -0.01 -3.86 8.63
C ILE A 278 1.02 -2.77 8.76
N LYS A 279 1.09 -2.18 9.95
CA LYS A 279 1.92 -1.02 10.22
C LYS A 279 2.71 -1.19 11.50
N ASN A 280 3.96 -0.74 11.53
CA ASN A 280 4.80 -0.72 12.73
C ASN A 280 4.86 -2.07 13.48
N SER A 281 4.81 -3.19 12.75
CA SER A 281 4.57 -4.51 13.34
C SER A 281 5.72 -5.48 13.07
N THR A 282 5.86 -6.49 13.93
CA THR A 282 6.80 -7.60 13.75
C THR A 282 6.02 -8.89 13.56
N ILE A 283 6.12 -9.51 12.38
CA ILE A 283 5.35 -10.71 12.04
C ILE A 283 6.27 -11.83 11.62
N GLU A 284 6.12 -13.01 12.22
CA GLU A 284 6.88 -14.17 11.78
C GLU A 284 6.39 -14.67 10.42
N THR A 285 5.11 -14.98 10.27
CA THR A 285 4.55 -15.45 8.99
C THR A 285 3.22 -14.78 8.67
N ILE A 286 3.10 -14.28 7.44
CA ILE A 286 1.84 -13.83 6.87
C ILE A 286 1.62 -14.41 5.47
N SER A 287 0.40 -14.86 5.21
CA SER A 287 -0.08 -15.19 3.87
C SER A 287 -1.34 -14.37 3.57
N THR A 288 -1.35 -13.68 2.43
CA THR A 288 -2.51 -12.96 1.92
C THR A 288 -2.88 -13.49 0.54
N ARG A 289 -4.13 -13.94 0.35
CA ARG A 289 -4.61 -14.49 -0.92
C ARG A 289 -5.92 -13.85 -1.34
N PHE A 290 -6.02 -13.48 -2.62
CA PHE A 290 -7.21 -12.82 -3.18
C PHE A 290 -7.60 -11.56 -2.39
N SER A 291 -6.61 -10.85 -1.85
CA SER A 291 -6.79 -9.62 -1.08
C SER A 291 -6.45 -8.45 -1.99
N PRO A 292 -7.45 -7.73 -2.54
CA PRO A 292 -7.23 -6.73 -3.57
C PRO A 292 -6.23 -5.63 -3.21
N LEU A 293 -6.27 -5.12 -1.98
CA LEU A 293 -5.30 -4.16 -1.47
C LEU A 293 -4.58 -4.72 -0.24
N VAL A 294 -3.25 -4.80 -0.31
CA VAL A 294 -2.38 -5.16 0.82
C VAL A 294 -1.39 -4.03 1.04
N VAL A 295 -1.24 -3.57 2.28
CA VAL A 295 -0.33 -2.49 2.64
C VAL A 295 0.53 -2.94 3.82
N ILE A 296 1.84 -2.82 3.69
CA ILE A 296 2.83 -3.08 4.74
C ILE A 296 3.65 -1.80 4.93
N GLU A 297 3.65 -1.22 6.11
CA GLU A 297 4.44 -0.02 6.41
C GLU A 297 5.28 -0.21 7.68
N ASN A 298 6.54 0.23 7.65
CA ASN A 298 7.42 0.29 8.82
C ASN A 298 7.48 -1.03 9.60
N SER A 299 7.43 -2.17 8.91
CA SER A 299 7.24 -3.48 9.55
C SER A 299 8.40 -4.43 9.26
N THR A 300 8.62 -5.36 10.19
CA THR A 300 9.59 -6.46 10.04
C THR A 300 8.84 -7.78 9.90
N ILE A 301 9.03 -8.48 8.79
CA ILE A 301 8.33 -9.74 8.50
C ILE A 301 9.32 -10.84 8.13
N THR A 302 9.25 -12.01 8.77
CA THR A 302 10.16 -13.12 8.41
C THR A 302 9.73 -13.79 7.11
N ASN A 303 8.45 -14.16 6.97
CA ASN A 303 7.91 -14.79 5.77
C ASN A 303 6.62 -14.10 5.34
N MET A 304 6.60 -13.54 4.14
CA MET A 304 5.43 -12.94 3.53
C MET A 304 5.12 -13.63 2.20
N ASN A 305 3.91 -14.17 2.09
CA ASN A 305 3.40 -14.75 0.85
C ASN A 305 2.18 -13.96 0.39
N VAL A 306 2.23 -13.39 -0.81
CA VAL A 306 1.12 -12.67 -1.42
C VAL A 306 0.71 -13.37 -2.71
N SER A 307 -0.57 -13.68 -2.86
CA SER A 307 -1.11 -14.13 -4.13
C SER A 307 -2.37 -13.39 -4.55
N SER A 308 -2.48 -13.16 -5.87
CA SER A 308 -3.67 -12.58 -6.51
C SER A 308 -4.17 -11.30 -5.84
N SER A 309 -3.26 -10.35 -5.64
CA SER A 309 -3.53 -9.05 -5.03
C SER A 309 -3.39 -7.95 -6.08
N ARG A 310 -4.45 -7.16 -6.28
CA ARG A 310 -4.47 -6.13 -7.34
C ARG A 310 -3.40 -5.07 -7.11
N LEU A 311 -3.18 -4.69 -5.85
CA LEU A 311 -2.15 -3.76 -5.44
C LEU A 311 -1.60 -4.14 -4.07
N VAL A 312 -0.28 -4.21 -3.99
CA VAL A 312 0.48 -4.34 -2.75
C VAL A 312 1.37 -3.12 -2.62
N ILE A 313 1.31 -2.43 -1.48
CA ILE A 313 2.17 -1.31 -1.15
C ILE A 313 3.06 -1.73 0.02
N ILE A 314 4.37 -1.58 -0.14
CA ILE A 314 5.35 -1.90 0.91
C ILE A 314 6.24 -0.68 1.12
N ASN A 315 6.12 -0.02 2.28
CA ASN A 315 6.88 1.18 2.61
C ASN A 315 7.81 0.90 3.79
N ASN A 316 9.10 1.24 3.67
CA ASN A 316 10.08 1.23 4.77
C ASN A 316 10.05 -0.07 5.59
N SER A 317 10.12 -1.23 4.93
CA SER A 317 9.89 -2.51 5.60
C SER A 317 11.01 -3.50 5.35
N ASN A 318 11.28 -4.33 6.36
CA ASN A 318 12.24 -5.42 6.27
C ASN A 318 11.49 -6.75 6.16
N ILE A 319 11.52 -7.38 4.99
CA ILE A 319 10.84 -8.65 4.76
C ILE A 319 11.89 -9.68 4.37
N LYS A 320 12.24 -10.59 5.29
CA LYS A 320 13.32 -11.56 5.05
C LYS A 320 13.03 -12.42 3.82
N ASN A 321 11.87 -13.06 3.76
CA ASN A 321 11.44 -13.85 2.61
C ASN A 321 10.10 -13.32 2.07
N LEU A 322 10.13 -12.70 0.90
CA LEU A 322 8.95 -12.21 0.18
C LEU A 322 8.69 -13.08 -1.05
N SER A 323 7.53 -13.73 -1.09
CA SER A 323 7.04 -14.45 -2.26
C SER A 323 5.77 -13.79 -2.78
N VAL A 324 5.73 -13.48 -4.07
CA VAL A 324 4.58 -12.84 -4.71
C VAL A 324 4.22 -13.58 -5.99
N ASP A 325 2.96 -13.96 -6.12
CA ASP A 325 2.47 -14.67 -7.30
C ASP A 325 1.06 -14.24 -7.76
N GLY A 326 0.66 -14.82 -8.90
CA GLY A 326 -0.74 -14.93 -9.29
C GLY A 326 -1.35 -13.61 -9.77
N PHE A 327 -0.67 -12.92 -10.70
CA PHE A 327 -1.10 -11.64 -11.27
C PHE A 327 -1.17 -10.49 -10.24
N SER A 328 -0.22 -10.47 -9.30
CA SER A 328 -0.16 -9.39 -8.33
C SER A 328 0.61 -8.18 -8.86
N ASN A 329 0.30 -6.98 -8.37
CA ASN A 329 1.11 -5.77 -8.62
C ASN A 329 1.65 -5.23 -7.32
N VAL A 330 2.96 -5.04 -7.23
CA VAL A 330 3.64 -4.61 -6.01
C VAL A 330 4.40 -3.31 -6.25
N ASN A 331 4.20 -2.34 -5.38
CA ASN A 331 5.02 -1.13 -5.28
C ASN A 331 5.74 -1.19 -3.93
N ALA A 332 7.06 -1.30 -3.95
CA ALA A 332 7.87 -1.34 -2.74
C ALA A 332 8.91 -0.23 -2.73
N TYR A 333 8.97 0.48 -1.61
CA TYR A 333 9.85 1.60 -1.35
C TYR A 333 10.64 1.31 -0.10
N ASN A 334 11.97 1.44 -0.19
CA ASN A 334 12.88 1.13 0.92
C ASN A 334 12.59 -0.25 1.53
N LEU A 335 12.55 -1.27 0.67
CA LEU A 335 12.41 -2.67 1.06
C LEU A 335 13.79 -3.29 1.23
N THR A 336 14.03 -3.89 2.39
CA THR A 336 15.17 -4.80 2.57
C THR A 336 14.69 -6.25 2.59
N SER A 337 15.30 -7.12 1.78
CA SER A 337 14.92 -8.53 1.71
C SER A 337 16.10 -9.47 1.49
N TYR A 338 16.07 -10.64 2.15
CA TYR A 338 17.03 -11.71 1.90
C TYR A 338 16.65 -12.52 0.65
N SER A 339 15.36 -12.74 0.43
CA SER A 339 14.83 -13.51 -0.70
C SER A 339 13.55 -12.87 -1.21
N LEU A 340 13.55 -12.50 -2.49
CA LEU A 340 12.44 -11.96 -3.25
C LEU A 340 12.12 -12.90 -4.42
N ASN A 341 11.00 -13.60 -4.34
CA ASN A 341 10.53 -14.51 -5.39
C ASN A 341 9.27 -13.95 -6.04
N ILE A 342 9.31 -13.74 -7.36
CA ILE A 342 8.20 -13.19 -8.14
C ILE A 342 7.87 -14.13 -9.28
N GLU A 343 6.63 -14.62 -9.33
CA GLU A 343 6.20 -15.60 -10.32
C GLU A 343 4.81 -15.31 -10.91
N ASN A 344 4.51 -15.99 -12.01
CA ASN A 344 3.17 -16.10 -12.59
C ASN A 344 2.54 -14.74 -12.95
N LEU A 345 3.13 -14.06 -13.95
CA LEU A 345 2.60 -12.81 -14.53
C LEU A 345 2.43 -11.68 -13.50
N THR A 346 3.30 -11.67 -12.49
CA THR A 346 3.31 -10.67 -11.42
C THR A 346 4.23 -9.52 -11.80
N SER A 347 3.84 -8.30 -11.42
CA SER A 347 4.63 -7.09 -11.63
C SER A 347 5.09 -6.53 -10.29
N ILE A 348 6.37 -6.16 -10.20
CA ILE A 348 6.93 -5.48 -9.03
C ILE A 348 7.73 -4.25 -9.44
N LYS A 349 7.52 -3.16 -8.69
CA LYS A 349 8.28 -1.91 -8.76
C LYS A 349 9.06 -1.76 -7.44
N LEU A 350 10.37 -1.55 -7.54
CA LEU A 350 11.26 -1.34 -6.39
C LEU A 350 11.91 0.05 -6.46
N VAL A 351 11.91 0.76 -5.34
CA VAL A 351 12.59 2.06 -5.17
C VAL A 351 13.45 1.99 -3.92
N ASP A 352 14.69 2.47 -4.00
CA ASP A 352 15.60 2.63 -2.85
C ASP A 352 15.75 1.36 -2.00
N SER A 353 15.81 0.18 -2.65
CA SER A 353 15.70 -1.12 -1.97
C SER A 353 17.01 -1.90 -1.92
N GLY A 354 17.12 -2.84 -0.98
CA GLY A 354 18.27 -3.73 -0.83
C GLY A 354 17.84 -5.20 -0.81
N ILE A 355 18.19 -5.95 -1.85
CA ILE A 355 17.71 -7.32 -2.07
C ILE A 355 18.91 -8.27 -2.21
N LEU A 356 19.04 -9.25 -1.32
CA LEU A 356 20.14 -10.20 -1.42
C LEU A 356 19.92 -11.19 -2.59
N ASN A 357 18.76 -11.84 -2.66
CA ASN A 357 18.46 -12.76 -3.76
C ASN A 357 17.09 -12.43 -4.35
N ALA A 358 17.06 -12.10 -5.64
CA ALA A 358 15.84 -11.89 -6.39
C ALA A 358 15.70 -12.95 -7.50
N SER A 359 14.56 -13.62 -7.56
CA SER A 359 14.18 -14.56 -8.61
C SER A 359 12.88 -14.12 -9.26
N ILE A 360 12.93 -13.77 -10.54
CA ILE A 360 11.77 -13.35 -11.34
C ILE A 360 11.54 -14.40 -12.41
N ASP A 361 10.37 -15.04 -12.38
CA ASP A 361 10.06 -16.18 -13.24
C ASP A 361 8.68 -16.08 -13.89
N LYS A 362 8.46 -16.89 -14.93
CA LYS A 362 7.16 -17.11 -15.60
C LYS A 362 6.48 -15.80 -16.04
N ILE A 363 7.11 -15.10 -16.99
CA ILE A 363 6.59 -13.89 -17.65
C ILE A 363 6.33 -12.73 -16.64
N SER A 364 6.97 -12.78 -15.47
CA SER A 364 6.88 -11.70 -14.48
C SER A 364 7.74 -10.50 -14.86
N TYR A 365 7.38 -9.33 -14.34
CA TYR A 365 8.01 -8.06 -14.65
C TYR A 365 8.60 -7.41 -13.39
N LEU A 366 9.85 -6.96 -13.49
CA LEU A 366 10.51 -6.15 -12.47
C LEU A 366 10.84 -4.78 -13.06
N ARG A 367 10.48 -3.72 -12.36
CA ARG A 367 11.02 -2.37 -12.59
C ARG A 367 11.68 -1.88 -11.32
N SER A 368 12.86 -1.27 -11.43
CA SER A 368 13.61 -0.90 -10.23
C SER A 368 14.43 0.37 -10.42
N LYS A 369 14.45 1.21 -9.40
CA LYS A 369 15.24 2.43 -9.27
C LYS A 369 16.08 2.36 -8.00
N ASN A 370 17.35 2.76 -8.09
CA ASN A 370 18.27 2.89 -6.95
C ASN A 370 18.27 1.66 -6.01
N THR A 371 18.35 0.47 -6.58
CA THR A 371 18.29 -0.78 -5.81
C THR A 371 19.62 -1.53 -5.86
N LEU A 372 19.98 -2.15 -4.74
CA LEU A 372 21.10 -3.07 -4.67
C LEU A 372 20.60 -4.51 -4.75
N PHE A 373 21.15 -5.29 -5.68
CA PHE A 373 20.95 -6.73 -5.76
C PHE A 373 22.29 -7.46 -5.55
N GLU A 374 22.37 -8.39 -4.61
CA GLU A 374 23.52 -9.31 -4.61
C GLU A 374 23.37 -10.36 -5.72
N ASN A 375 22.18 -10.95 -5.86
CA ASN A 375 21.87 -11.87 -6.94
C ASN A 375 20.52 -11.52 -7.56
N LEU A 376 20.49 -11.34 -8.89
CA LEU A 376 19.26 -11.19 -9.67
C LEU A 376 19.18 -12.29 -10.72
N SER A 377 18.14 -13.10 -10.67
CA SER A 377 17.86 -14.18 -11.62
C SER A 377 16.57 -13.91 -12.37
N LEU A 378 16.62 -13.96 -13.70
CA LEU A 378 15.46 -13.85 -14.59
C LEU A 378 15.32 -15.13 -15.41
N SER A 379 14.15 -15.76 -15.38
CA SER A 379 13.84 -16.95 -16.17
C SER A 379 12.46 -16.93 -16.84
N ASN A 380 12.27 -17.81 -17.83
CA ASN A 380 10.98 -18.11 -18.48
C ASN A 380 10.22 -16.87 -18.95
N PHE A 381 10.85 -16.10 -19.85
CA PHE A 381 10.32 -14.90 -20.50
C PHE A 381 10.00 -13.75 -19.54
N SER A 382 10.57 -13.78 -18.34
CA SER A 382 10.55 -12.63 -17.44
C SER A 382 11.37 -11.46 -17.99
N ASN A 383 11.01 -10.27 -17.53
CA ASN A 383 11.58 -9.02 -17.99
C ASN A 383 11.94 -8.14 -16.79
N ALA A 384 13.08 -7.46 -16.87
CA ALA A 384 13.46 -6.45 -15.89
C ALA A 384 13.89 -5.15 -16.57
N LYS A 385 13.45 -4.01 -16.03
CA LYS A 385 13.88 -2.67 -16.43
C LYS A 385 14.45 -1.94 -15.21
N ILE A 386 15.75 -1.66 -15.24
CA ILE A 386 16.50 -1.22 -14.06
C ILE A 386 17.16 0.15 -14.31
N TYR A 387 17.11 1.02 -13.31
CA TYR A 387 17.70 2.36 -13.31
C TYR A 387 18.55 2.60 -12.06
N LYS A 388 19.72 3.21 -12.24
CA LYS A 388 20.65 3.61 -11.16
C LYS A 388 20.89 2.53 -10.10
N SER A 389 20.98 1.27 -10.51
CA SER A 389 21.05 0.13 -9.58
C SER A 389 22.35 -0.65 -9.74
N SER A 390 22.73 -1.36 -8.69
CA SER A 390 23.93 -2.20 -8.68
C SER A 390 23.53 -3.67 -8.51
N ILE A 391 24.07 -4.55 -9.34
CA ILE A 391 23.80 -5.98 -9.30
C ILE A 391 25.14 -6.71 -9.17
N HIS A 392 25.37 -7.49 -8.12
CA HIS A 392 26.63 -8.22 -8.01
C HIS A 392 26.65 -9.40 -9.02
N LYS A 393 25.64 -10.26 -9.01
CA LYS A 393 25.49 -11.37 -9.97
C LYS A 393 24.16 -11.34 -10.71
N LEU A 394 24.21 -11.37 -12.04
CA LEU A 394 23.05 -11.42 -12.93
C LEU A 394 22.96 -12.79 -13.64
N THR A 395 21.84 -13.50 -13.47
CA THR A 395 21.55 -14.76 -14.17
C THR A 395 20.35 -14.60 -15.10
N LEU A 396 20.49 -14.94 -16.38
CA LEU A 396 19.45 -14.78 -17.40
C LEU A 396 19.23 -16.09 -18.18
N PHE A 397 17.98 -16.56 -18.20
CA PHE A 397 17.57 -17.73 -18.99
C PHE A 397 16.26 -17.49 -19.73
N LYS A 398 16.29 -17.38 -21.07
CA LYS A 398 15.12 -16.98 -21.88
C LYS A 398 14.44 -15.71 -21.35
N SER A 399 15.19 -14.65 -21.10
CA SER A 399 14.69 -13.46 -20.40
C SER A 399 15.23 -12.15 -20.98
N LYS A 400 14.61 -11.02 -20.64
CA LYS A 400 15.05 -9.68 -21.08
C LYS A 400 15.46 -8.81 -19.90
N PHE A 401 16.59 -8.14 -20.04
CA PHE A 401 17.11 -7.19 -19.05
C PHE A 401 17.47 -5.87 -19.73
N SER A 402 16.75 -4.80 -19.38
CA SER A 402 17.00 -3.45 -19.88
C SER A 402 17.59 -2.59 -18.75
N LYS A 403 18.69 -1.88 -19.00
CA LYS A 403 19.38 -1.09 -17.96
C LYS A 403 19.68 0.35 -18.38
N ARG A 404 19.71 1.26 -17.40
CA ARG A 404 20.22 2.63 -17.55
C ARG A 404 20.92 3.09 -16.28
N PHE A 405 22.11 3.68 -16.42
CA PHE A 405 23.02 4.03 -15.30
C PHE A 405 23.18 2.93 -14.24
N SER A 406 23.10 1.66 -14.65
CA SER A 406 23.16 0.51 -13.76
C SER A 406 24.31 -0.40 -14.15
N THR A 407 24.90 -1.06 -13.16
CA THR A 407 26.08 -1.91 -13.32
C THR A 407 25.82 -3.32 -12.84
N TYR A 408 26.46 -4.30 -13.48
CA TYR A 408 26.58 -5.65 -12.96
C TYR A 408 28.04 -6.11 -12.97
N ILE A 409 28.44 -6.95 -12.00
CA ILE A 409 29.82 -7.44 -11.87
C ILE A 409 29.95 -8.78 -12.61
N ASP A 410 29.13 -9.76 -12.23
CA ASP A 410 29.14 -11.10 -12.81
C ASP A 410 27.87 -11.39 -13.62
N ILE A 411 28.02 -12.12 -14.72
CA ILE A 411 26.90 -12.47 -15.61
C ILE A 411 26.94 -13.94 -16.04
N GLN A 412 25.78 -14.59 -15.94
CA GLN A 412 25.50 -15.89 -16.54
C GLN A 412 24.26 -15.76 -17.44
N LYS A 413 24.40 -16.05 -18.74
CA LYS A 413 23.35 -15.79 -19.74
C LYS A 413 23.29 -16.90 -20.79
N ASP A 414 22.09 -17.32 -21.18
CA ASP A 414 21.88 -18.20 -22.33
C ASP A 414 21.77 -17.43 -23.67
N ASN A 415 21.87 -18.14 -24.80
CA ASN A 415 21.86 -17.52 -26.13
C ASN A 415 20.54 -16.81 -26.47
N SER A 416 19.44 -17.14 -25.78
CA SER A 416 18.12 -16.60 -26.07
C SER A 416 17.75 -15.36 -25.24
N SER A 417 18.50 -15.06 -24.19
CA SER A 417 18.27 -13.87 -23.38
C SER A 417 18.76 -12.60 -24.06
N ILE A 418 18.24 -11.44 -23.63
CA ILE A 418 18.56 -10.13 -24.21
C ILE A 418 19.01 -9.17 -23.10
N ILE A 419 20.07 -8.40 -23.39
CA ILE A 419 20.49 -7.26 -22.57
C ILE A 419 20.50 -6.03 -23.48
N GLU A 420 19.89 -4.94 -23.04
CA GLU A 420 19.88 -3.67 -23.77
C GLU A 420 20.07 -2.48 -22.83
N ASP A 421 20.70 -1.44 -23.34
CA ASP A 421 20.67 -0.11 -22.74
C ASP A 421 19.45 0.66 -23.29
N TYR A 422 18.87 1.56 -22.49
CA TYR A 422 17.74 2.40 -22.88
C TYR A 422 17.89 3.84 -22.34
#